data_AF-A0A3B8NXH1-F1
#
_entry.id   AF-A0A3B8NXH1-F1
#
_cell.length_a   1.000
_cell.length_b   1.000
_cell.length_c   1.000
_cell.angle_alpha   90.00
_cell.angle_beta   90.00
_cell.angle_gamma   90.00
#
_symmetry.space_group_name_H-M   'P 1'
#
loop_
_entity.id
_entity.type
_entity.pdbx_description
1 polymer ?
#
loop_
_entity_poly.entity_id
_entity_poly.type
_entity_poly.pdbx_seq_one_letter_code
_entity_poly.pdbx_strand_id
1 'polypeptide(L)'
;MPEETPDSHDLDKLTRWHQGLVSDTGDAFPVCALFLAAGKDDRAHNIFRTYRTAFGELGAGFHDLVIFGQHGVSSTSAALMPGLGLEGLEVPCLALVTRGDPEVCHTAVLPGGVLAEGEREDDGEDVPWHRALDRIKDAVDLGKPLSLDGISGLDSREFPVGPLPESVRLVKDKVEENMGQGS
;
A
#
# COMPACT_ATOMS: atom_id res chain seq x y z
N MET A 1 16.06 2.73 -27.57
CA MET A 1 15.38 1.93 -26.53
C MET A 1 14.16 2.72 -26.14
N PRO A 2 12.94 2.14 -26.13
CA PRO A 2 11.78 2.90 -25.66
C PRO A 2 12.01 3.26 -24.19
N GLU A 3 11.78 4.52 -23.84
CA GLU A 3 11.85 4.99 -22.45
C GLU A 3 10.70 4.36 -21.67
N GLU A 4 11.01 3.70 -20.55
CA GLU A 4 9.97 3.20 -19.63
C GLU A 4 9.13 4.39 -19.16
N THR A 5 7.82 4.32 -19.39
CA THR A 5 6.90 5.34 -18.90
C THR A 5 6.47 5.00 -17.46
N PRO A 6 6.04 5.99 -16.66
CA PRO A 6 5.48 5.72 -15.33
C PRO A 6 4.34 4.68 -15.36
N ASP A 7 3.59 4.65 -16.47
CA ASP A 7 2.51 3.71 -16.74
C ASP A 7 2.98 2.28 -16.91
N SER A 8 4.01 2.02 -17.73
CA SER A 8 4.54 0.65 -17.92
C SER A 8 5.16 0.12 -16.63
N HIS A 9 5.91 0.95 -15.92
CA HIS A 9 6.55 0.57 -14.66
C HIS A 9 5.52 0.20 -13.57
N ASP A 10 4.49 1.03 -13.39
CA ASP A 10 3.46 0.75 -12.39
C ASP A 10 2.54 -0.41 -12.82
N LEU A 11 2.28 -0.62 -14.11
CA LEU A 11 1.52 -1.79 -14.57
C LEU A 11 2.28 -3.11 -14.35
N ASP A 12 3.59 -3.14 -14.62
CA ASP A 12 4.43 -4.30 -14.34
C ASP A 12 4.45 -4.61 -12.83
N LYS A 13 4.54 -3.56 -12.00
CA LYS A 13 4.45 -3.68 -10.55
C LYS A 13 3.09 -4.23 -10.11
N LEU A 14 1.99 -3.73 -10.67
CA LEU A 14 0.63 -4.20 -10.40
C LEU A 14 0.47 -5.68 -10.77
N THR A 15 1.00 -6.07 -11.92
CA THR A 15 0.98 -7.46 -12.39
C THR A 15 1.74 -8.38 -11.44
N ARG A 16 2.95 -7.99 -11.03
CA ARG A 16 3.75 -8.74 -10.06
C ARG A 16 3.08 -8.80 -8.68
N TRP A 17 2.43 -7.72 -8.27
CA TRP A 17 1.70 -7.68 -7.01
C TRP A 17 0.54 -8.67 -7.00
N HIS A 18 -0.31 -8.64 -8.04
CA HIS A 18 -1.39 -9.61 -8.21
C HIS A 18 -0.88 -11.06 -8.21
N GLN A 19 0.19 -11.34 -8.97
CA GLN A 19 0.78 -12.69 -9.01
C GLN A 19 1.26 -13.16 -7.64
N GLY A 20 1.92 -12.29 -6.87
CA GLY A 20 2.37 -12.61 -5.52
C GLY A 20 1.19 -12.86 -4.57
N LEU A 21 0.17 -12.02 -4.60
CA LEU A 21 -1.06 -12.18 -3.81
C LEU A 21 -1.78 -13.51 -4.09
N VAL A 22 -1.85 -13.94 -5.35
CA VAL A 22 -2.49 -15.21 -5.74
C VAL A 22 -1.63 -16.44 -5.39
N SER A 23 -0.31 -16.29 -5.40
CA SER A 23 0.62 -17.40 -5.15
C SER A 23 0.88 -17.64 -3.67
N ASP A 24 0.51 -16.69 -2.80
CA ASP A 24 0.68 -16.81 -1.36
C ASP A 24 -0.33 -17.81 -0.77
N THR A 25 0.16 -18.89 -0.17
CA THR A 25 -0.67 -19.99 0.32
C THR A 25 -0.29 -20.34 1.76
N GLY A 26 -1.27 -20.20 2.68
CA GLY A 26 -1.26 -20.86 4.00
C GLY A 26 -0.60 -20.09 5.16
N ASP A 27 0.62 -19.57 4.98
CA ASP A 27 1.41 -18.88 6.01
C ASP A 27 1.71 -17.42 5.63
N ALA A 28 0.75 -16.80 4.95
CA ALA A 28 0.86 -15.44 4.44
C ALA A 28 1.15 -14.42 5.56
N PHE A 29 1.97 -13.41 5.26
CA PHE A 29 2.19 -12.27 6.14
C PHE A 29 0.84 -11.63 6.51
N PRO A 30 0.61 -11.22 7.76
CA PRO A 30 -0.75 -10.90 8.25
C PRO A 30 -1.34 -9.61 7.67
N VAL A 31 -0.57 -8.84 6.89
CA VAL A 31 -0.99 -7.56 6.34
C VAL A 31 -0.38 -7.32 4.96
N CYS A 32 -1.15 -6.72 4.07
CA CYS A 32 -0.63 -6.09 2.86
C CYS A 32 -0.64 -4.57 3.03
N ALA A 33 0.50 -3.91 2.89
CA ALA A 33 0.63 -2.46 2.95
C ALA A 33 0.77 -1.87 1.53
N LEU A 34 -0.09 -0.92 1.21
CA LEU A 34 -0.08 -0.17 -0.04
C LEU A 34 0.16 1.31 0.26
N PHE A 35 1.20 1.86 -0.37
CA PHE A 35 1.48 3.29 -0.36
C PHE A 35 1.08 3.90 -1.71
N LEU A 36 0.32 4.99 -1.68
CA LEU A 36 0.10 5.87 -2.82
C LEU A 36 0.80 7.19 -2.52
N ALA A 37 1.84 7.52 -3.29
CA ALA A 37 2.63 8.72 -3.08
C ALA A 37 3.15 9.26 -4.42
N ALA A 38 3.22 10.58 -4.57
CA ALA A 38 3.84 11.18 -5.74
C ALA A 38 5.36 11.25 -5.56
N GLY A 39 6.09 11.37 -6.67
CA GLY A 39 7.55 11.45 -6.66
C GLY A 39 8.18 12.55 -5.77
N LYS A 40 7.40 13.58 -5.40
CA LYS A 40 7.80 14.70 -4.54
C LYS A 40 7.52 14.47 -3.04
N ASP A 41 6.87 13.37 -2.68
CA ASP A 41 6.45 13.07 -1.31
C ASP A 41 7.56 12.32 -0.57
N ASP A 42 8.70 12.99 -0.38
CA ASP A 42 9.90 12.43 0.24
C ASP A 42 9.60 11.83 1.62
N ARG A 43 8.67 12.45 2.36
CA ARG A 43 8.21 11.95 3.65
C ARG A 43 7.53 10.59 3.57
N ALA A 44 6.55 10.45 2.68
CA ALA A 44 5.90 9.16 2.43
C ALA A 44 6.90 8.11 1.93
N HIS A 45 7.89 8.49 1.13
CA HIS A 45 8.97 7.60 0.70
C HIS A 45 9.89 7.17 1.86
N ASN A 46 10.19 8.05 2.81
CA ASN A 46 10.94 7.72 4.02
C ASN A 46 10.16 6.72 4.90
N ILE A 47 8.85 6.95 5.09
CA ILE A 47 7.96 6.04 5.83
C ILE A 47 7.89 4.68 5.13
N PHE A 48 7.71 4.64 3.81
CA PHE A 48 7.76 3.40 3.03
C PHE A 48 9.06 2.64 3.23
N ARG A 49 10.21 3.33 3.23
CA ARG A 49 11.51 2.71 3.50
C ARG A 49 11.59 2.11 4.90
N THR A 50 10.98 2.75 5.89
CA THR A 50 10.89 2.24 7.27
C THR A 50 10.06 0.96 7.33
N TYR A 51 8.87 0.97 6.70
CA TYR A 51 8.05 -0.24 6.55
C TYR A 51 8.80 -1.35 5.83
N ARG A 52 9.52 -1.04 4.75
CA ARG A 52 10.26 -2.01 3.96
C ARG A 52 11.36 -2.70 4.75
N THR A 53 12.10 -1.95 5.56
CA THR A 53 13.10 -2.54 6.46
C THR A 53 12.45 -3.48 7.46
N ALA A 54 11.40 -3.02 8.17
CA ALA A 54 10.72 -3.83 9.16
C ALA A 54 10.08 -5.09 8.55
N PHE A 55 9.39 -4.97 7.42
CA PHE A 55 8.75 -6.10 6.73
C PHE A 55 9.79 -7.12 6.26
N GLY A 56 10.94 -6.67 5.76
CA GLY A 56 12.04 -7.57 5.40
C GLY A 56 12.61 -8.34 6.60
N GLU A 57 12.75 -7.68 7.76
CA GLU A 57 13.19 -8.31 9.00
C GLU A 57 12.18 -9.34 9.53
N LEU A 58 10.88 -9.08 9.33
CA LEU A 58 9.77 -9.96 9.72
C LEU A 58 9.48 -11.07 8.69
N GLY A 59 10.24 -11.15 7.59
CA GLY A 59 10.10 -12.21 6.59
C GLY A 59 9.01 -11.98 5.53
N ALA A 60 8.49 -10.76 5.41
CA ALA A 60 7.49 -10.42 4.40
C ALA A 60 8.06 -10.46 2.96
N GLY A 61 7.21 -10.81 2.01
CA GLY A 61 7.49 -10.78 0.58
C GLY A 61 7.20 -9.43 -0.07
N PHE A 62 7.50 -9.34 -1.37
CA PHE A 62 7.22 -8.14 -2.17
C PHE A 62 5.72 -7.81 -2.18
N HIS A 63 4.85 -8.81 -2.27
CA HIS A 63 3.41 -8.62 -2.37
C HIS A 63 2.75 -8.18 -1.05
N ASP A 64 3.51 -8.16 0.04
CA ASP A 64 3.07 -7.65 1.34
C ASP A 64 3.31 -6.15 1.49
N LEU A 65 4.17 -5.55 0.65
CA LEU A 65 4.47 -4.10 0.71
C LEU A 65 4.77 -3.52 -0.68
N VAL A 66 3.89 -2.64 -1.15
CA VAL A 66 3.98 -1.99 -2.45
C VAL A 66 3.79 -0.48 -2.35
N ILE A 67 4.40 0.25 -3.30
CA ILE A 67 4.23 1.70 -3.46
C ILE A 67 3.97 2.02 -4.93
N PHE A 68 3.01 2.90 -5.22
CA PHE A 68 2.67 3.37 -6.56
C PHE A 68 2.68 4.90 -6.63
N GLY A 69 2.89 5.45 -7.84
CA GLY A 69 2.94 6.89 -8.08
C GLY A 69 4.33 7.55 -7.90
N GLN A 70 5.34 6.77 -7.48
CA GLN A 70 6.70 7.26 -7.19
C GLN A 70 7.38 7.96 -8.39
N HIS A 71 6.92 7.70 -9.62
CA HIS A 71 7.43 8.29 -10.85
C HIS A 71 6.47 9.30 -11.51
N GLY A 72 5.39 9.69 -10.82
CA GLY A 72 4.36 10.60 -11.32
C GLY A 72 2.98 9.96 -11.38
N VAL A 73 2.00 10.70 -11.89
CA VAL A 73 0.63 10.21 -12.06
C VAL A 73 0.62 9.14 -13.14
N SER A 74 0.39 7.89 -12.74
CA SER A 74 0.18 6.77 -13.66
C SER A 74 -1.29 6.40 -13.74
N SER A 75 -1.75 5.92 -14.90
CA SER A 75 -3.09 5.35 -15.08
C SER A 75 -3.36 4.22 -14.08
N THR A 76 -2.32 3.48 -13.70
CA THR A 76 -2.35 2.47 -12.62
C THR A 76 -2.67 3.09 -11.26
N SER A 77 -1.92 4.12 -10.82
CA SER A 77 -2.17 4.79 -9.54
C SER A 77 -3.56 5.43 -9.47
N ALA A 78 -4.04 5.97 -10.59
CA ALA A 78 -5.37 6.54 -10.72
C ALA A 78 -6.49 5.48 -10.67
N ALA A 79 -6.25 4.28 -11.21
CA ALA A 79 -7.19 3.16 -11.20
C ALA A 79 -7.24 2.42 -9.86
N LEU A 80 -6.13 2.38 -9.11
CA LEU A 80 -6.06 1.79 -7.77
C LEU A 80 -6.98 2.49 -6.78
N MET A 81 -7.08 3.82 -6.86
CA MET A 81 -7.88 4.61 -5.92
C MET A 81 -9.36 4.17 -5.90
N PRO A 82 -10.10 4.17 -7.03
CA PRO A 82 -11.47 3.65 -7.06
C PRO A 82 -11.54 2.14 -6.90
N GLY A 83 -10.60 1.39 -7.48
CA GLY A 83 -10.65 -0.08 -7.46
C GLY A 83 -10.44 -0.71 -6.09
N LEU A 84 -9.86 0.01 -5.15
CA LEU A 84 -9.66 -0.42 -3.76
C LEU A 84 -10.55 0.33 -2.76
N GLY A 85 -11.52 1.13 -3.22
CA GLY A 85 -12.40 1.90 -2.32
C GLY A 85 -11.70 3.04 -1.58
N LEU A 86 -10.57 3.51 -2.11
CA LEU A 86 -9.74 4.57 -1.55
C LEU A 86 -10.18 5.98 -2.02
N GLU A 87 -11.30 6.08 -2.74
CA GLU A 87 -11.83 7.36 -3.23
C GLU A 87 -12.00 8.38 -2.10
N GLY A 88 -11.65 9.63 -2.39
CA GLY A 88 -11.71 10.73 -1.42
C GLY A 88 -10.58 10.76 -0.39
N LEU A 89 -9.62 9.83 -0.42
CA LEU A 89 -8.38 9.96 0.36
C LEU A 89 -7.43 10.96 -0.28
N GLU A 90 -6.80 11.77 0.56
CA GLU A 90 -5.72 12.67 0.15
C GLU A 90 -4.42 11.88 -0.05
N VAL A 91 -3.69 12.17 -1.12
CA VAL A 91 -2.37 11.58 -1.42
C VAL A 91 -1.28 12.55 -0.90
N PRO A 92 -0.23 12.05 -0.21
CA PRO A 92 0.10 10.64 -0.03
C PRO A 92 -0.75 9.93 1.03
N CYS A 93 -1.01 8.64 0.83
CA CYS A 93 -1.74 7.83 1.79
C CYS A 93 -1.19 6.41 1.92
N LEU A 94 -1.56 5.79 3.03
CA LEU A 94 -1.29 4.40 3.39
C LEU A 94 -2.61 3.65 3.48
N ALA A 95 -2.69 2.49 2.84
CA ALA A 95 -3.72 1.49 3.05
C ALA A 95 -3.08 0.21 3.61
N LEU A 96 -3.63 -0.30 4.71
CA LEU A 96 -3.21 -1.52 5.39
C LEU A 96 -4.34 -2.52 5.35
N VAL A 97 -4.10 -3.64 4.68
CA VAL A 97 -5.09 -4.69 4.45
C VAL A 97 -4.74 -5.87 5.33
N THR A 98 -5.42 -6.01 6.46
CA THR A 98 -5.22 -7.16 7.34
C THR A 98 -5.79 -8.41 6.67
N ARG A 99 -4.96 -9.43 6.49
CA ARG A 99 -5.37 -10.70 5.87
C ARG A 99 -6.09 -11.55 6.91
N GLY A 100 -7.29 -12.03 6.58
CA GLY A 100 -8.15 -12.78 7.48
C GLY A 100 -9.55 -12.96 6.89
N ASP A 101 -10.46 -13.55 7.67
CA ASP A 101 -11.89 -13.62 7.32
C ASP A 101 -12.71 -12.96 8.46
N PRO A 102 -13.21 -11.73 8.27
CA PRO A 102 -13.12 -10.90 7.06
C PRO A 102 -11.77 -10.16 6.92
N GLU A 103 -11.40 -9.82 5.68
CA GLU A 103 -10.33 -8.83 5.42
C GLU A 103 -10.82 -7.43 5.80
N VAL A 104 -9.93 -6.62 6.35
CA VAL A 104 -10.23 -5.23 6.75
C VAL A 104 -9.16 -4.31 6.18
N CYS A 105 -9.59 -3.19 5.58
CA CYS A 105 -8.72 -2.14 5.08
C CYS A 105 -8.73 -0.97 6.04
N HIS A 106 -7.57 -0.61 6.59
CA HIS A 106 -7.38 0.61 7.38
C HIS A 106 -6.53 1.60 6.59
N THR A 107 -6.94 2.87 6.60
CA THR A 107 -6.29 3.91 5.81
C THR A 107 -5.85 5.08 6.67
N ALA A 108 -4.71 5.69 6.33
CA ALA A 108 -4.24 6.95 6.89
C ALA A 108 -3.74 7.88 5.78
N VAL A 109 -3.97 9.18 5.95
CA VAL A 109 -3.25 10.21 5.22
C VAL A 109 -1.81 10.26 5.74
N LEU A 110 -0.86 10.29 4.82
CA LEU A 110 0.56 10.41 5.12
C LEU A 110 1.01 11.87 4.96
N PRO A 111 2.08 12.28 5.66
CA PRO A 111 2.68 13.57 5.39
C PRO A 111 3.26 13.62 3.97
N GLY A 112 2.94 14.69 3.24
CA GLY A 112 3.52 15.00 1.93
C GLY A 112 4.74 15.91 2.00
N GLY A 113 5.39 16.10 0.85
CA GLY A 113 6.51 17.03 0.69
C GLY A 113 7.83 16.58 1.32
N VAL A 114 8.65 17.56 1.71
CA VAL A 114 10.02 17.37 2.24
C VAL A 114 10.04 17.78 3.70
N LEU A 115 10.73 17.02 4.56
CA LEU A 115 11.00 17.42 5.95
C LEU A 115 11.75 18.77 5.98
N ALA A 116 11.34 19.67 6.86
CA ALA A 116 12.17 20.84 7.13
C ALA A 116 13.46 20.42 7.85
N GLU A 117 14.50 21.24 7.74
CA GLU A 117 15.78 20.97 8.39
C GLU A 117 15.60 20.89 9.92
N GLY A 118 15.93 19.73 10.50
CA GLY A 118 15.79 19.46 11.95
C GLY A 118 14.50 18.73 12.36
N GLU A 119 13.54 18.54 11.45
CA GLU A 119 12.37 17.69 11.68
C GLU A 119 12.74 16.20 11.49
N ARG A 120 12.03 15.32 12.19
CA ARG A 120 12.14 13.86 12.01
C ARG A 120 10.82 13.38 11.40
N GLU A 121 10.86 12.33 10.59
CA GLU A 121 9.61 11.71 10.12
C GLU A 121 8.74 11.20 11.27
N ASP A 122 9.42 10.86 12.36
CA ASP A 122 8.85 10.36 13.60
C ASP A 122 8.59 11.54 14.55
N ASP A 123 7.64 12.41 14.19
CA ASP A 123 7.16 13.50 15.05
C ASP A 123 6.31 12.97 16.25
N GLY A 124 6.62 11.77 16.75
CA GLY A 124 6.10 11.14 17.96
C GLY A 124 5.55 9.72 17.75
N GLU A 125 5.67 8.87 18.78
CA GLU A 125 5.10 7.50 18.86
C GLU A 125 3.56 7.44 18.69
N ASP A 126 2.90 8.60 18.53
CA ASP A 126 1.46 8.74 18.41
C ASP A 126 0.97 8.91 16.97
N VAL A 127 1.88 8.92 15.97
CA VAL A 127 1.46 9.00 14.57
C VAL A 127 0.85 7.67 14.08
N PRO A 128 -0.26 7.71 13.31
CA PRO A 128 -1.04 6.51 12.99
C PRO A 128 -0.24 5.40 12.29
N TRP A 129 0.63 5.78 11.34
CA TRP A 129 1.45 4.83 10.59
C TRP A 129 2.49 4.14 11.50
N HIS A 130 3.07 4.86 12.47
CA HIS A 130 4.07 4.27 13.37
C HIS A 130 3.40 3.25 14.30
N ARG A 131 2.27 3.64 14.91
CA ARG A 131 1.49 2.73 15.77
C ARG A 131 1.00 1.50 15.03
N ALA A 132 0.59 1.66 13.77
CA ALA A 132 0.21 0.53 12.94
C ALA A 132 1.39 -0.41 12.72
N LEU A 133 2.57 0.13 12.39
CA LEU A 133 3.79 -0.66 12.19
C LEU A 133 4.20 -1.43 13.46
N ASP A 134 4.15 -0.79 14.63
CA ASP A 134 4.46 -1.46 15.89
C ASP A 134 3.49 -2.59 16.19
N ARG A 135 2.19 -2.39 15.93
CA ARG A 135 1.19 -3.43 16.13
C ARG A 135 1.36 -4.61 15.15
N ILE A 136 1.83 -4.34 13.93
CA ILE A 136 2.19 -5.37 12.96
C ILE A 136 3.39 -6.18 13.47
N LYS A 137 4.47 -5.51 13.92
CA LYS A 137 5.65 -6.16 14.50
C LYS A 137 5.25 -7.07 15.68
N ASP A 138 4.50 -6.52 16.64
CA ASP A 138 4.04 -7.26 17.80
C ASP A 138 3.20 -8.48 17.42
N ALA A 139 2.30 -8.35 16.44
CA ALA A 139 1.46 -9.45 15.99
C ALA A 139 2.28 -10.58 15.36
N VAL A 140 3.26 -10.24 14.52
CA VAL A 140 4.15 -11.21 13.88
C VAL A 140 5.06 -11.87 14.92
N ASP A 141 5.73 -11.09 15.77
CA ASP A 141 6.65 -11.60 16.79
C ASP A 141 5.96 -12.53 17.80
N LEU A 142 4.71 -12.22 18.15
CA LEU A 142 3.91 -13.02 19.08
C LEU A 142 3.12 -14.14 18.40
N GLY A 143 3.10 -14.21 17.07
CA GLY A 143 2.29 -15.17 16.30
C GLY A 143 0.79 -15.03 16.58
N LYS A 144 0.29 -13.79 16.74
CA LYS A 144 -1.10 -13.50 17.10
C LYS A 144 -1.87 -12.89 15.92
N PRO A 145 -3.21 -13.04 15.89
CA PRO A 145 -4.04 -12.31 14.95
C PRO A 145 -3.80 -10.80 15.04
N LEU A 146 -3.56 -10.17 13.88
CA LEU A 146 -3.42 -8.72 13.78
C LEU A 146 -4.81 -8.07 13.78
N SER A 147 -4.97 -7.02 14.58
CA SER A 147 -6.09 -6.09 14.50
C SER A 147 -5.56 -4.66 14.65
N LEU A 148 -5.93 -3.80 13.71
CA LEU A 148 -5.55 -2.38 13.70
C LEU A 148 -6.67 -1.47 14.25
N ASP A 149 -7.77 -2.06 14.73
CA ASP A 149 -8.90 -1.31 15.24
C ASP A 149 -8.53 -0.49 16.48
N GLY A 150 -9.10 0.72 16.57
CA GLY A 150 -8.90 1.62 17.69
C GLY A 150 -7.58 2.41 17.65
N ILE A 151 -6.75 2.25 16.61
CA ILE A 151 -5.63 3.17 16.36
C ILE A 151 -6.21 4.50 15.87
N SER A 152 -5.96 5.58 16.62
CA SER A 152 -6.39 6.91 16.24
C SER A 152 -5.74 7.34 14.92
N GLY A 153 -6.55 7.88 14.01
CA GLY A 153 -6.10 8.32 12.67
C GLY A 153 -5.97 7.20 11.63
N LEU A 154 -6.35 5.96 11.96
CA LEU A 154 -6.65 4.93 10.97
C LEU A 154 -8.17 4.83 10.77
N ASP A 155 -8.63 5.09 9.56
CA ASP A 155 -10.03 4.93 9.17
C ASP A 155 -10.25 3.56 8.52
N SER A 156 -11.24 2.82 8.98
CA SER A 156 -11.65 1.56 8.35
C SER A 156 -12.43 1.84 7.06
N ARG A 157 -12.15 1.06 6.02
CA ARG A 157 -12.83 1.12 4.73
C ARG A 157 -13.21 -0.28 4.27
N GLU A 158 -14.33 -0.35 3.55
CA GLU A 158 -14.78 -1.58 2.91
C GLU A 158 -14.16 -1.69 1.51
N PHE A 159 -13.72 -2.90 1.13
CA PHE A 159 -13.34 -3.16 -0.25
C PHE A 159 -14.57 -3.14 -1.14
N PRO A 160 -14.48 -2.53 -2.33
CA PRO A 160 -15.61 -2.47 -3.24
C PRO A 160 -15.95 -3.85 -3.81
N VAL A 161 -14.98 -4.76 -3.97
CA VAL A 161 -15.21 -6.08 -4.56
C VAL A 161 -14.30 -7.16 -3.95
N GLY A 162 -14.91 -8.08 -3.18
CA GLY A 162 -14.26 -9.33 -2.76
C GLY A 162 -12.94 -9.15 -2.00
N PRO A 163 -12.14 -10.23 -1.88
CA PRO A 163 -10.81 -10.18 -1.29
C PRO A 163 -9.82 -9.35 -2.12
N LEU A 164 -8.74 -8.89 -1.49
CA LEU A 164 -7.72 -8.04 -2.11
C LEU A 164 -7.19 -8.58 -3.46
N PRO A 165 -6.84 -9.88 -3.64
CA PRO A 165 -6.37 -10.38 -4.93
C PRO A 165 -7.38 -10.17 -6.06
N GLU A 166 -8.68 -10.28 -5.77
CA GLU A 166 -9.73 -10.08 -6.77
C GLU A 166 -9.90 -8.59 -7.11
N SER A 167 -9.89 -7.71 -6.10
CA SER A 167 -9.89 -6.26 -6.32
C SER A 167 -8.70 -5.81 -7.19
N VAL A 168 -7.49 -6.31 -6.89
CA VAL A 168 -6.27 -5.98 -7.65
C VAL A 168 -6.34 -6.51 -9.09
N ARG A 169 -6.90 -7.71 -9.30
CA ARG A 169 -7.16 -8.27 -10.65
C ARG A 169 -8.05 -7.34 -11.47
N LEU A 170 -9.16 -6.87 -10.91
CA LEU A 170 -10.09 -5.99 -11.61
C LEU A 170 -9.46 -4.63 -11.98
N VAL A 171 -8.62 -4.09 -11.09
CA VAL A 171 -7.83 -2.88 -11.41
C VAL A 171 -6.89 -3.17 -12.59
N LYS A 172 -6.18 -4.29 -12.56
CA LYS A 172 -5.26 -4.69 -13.63
C LYS A 172 -5.97 -4.79 -14.97
N ASP A 173 -7.07 -5.55 -15.03
CA ASP A 173 -7.85 -5.76 -16.26
C ASP A 173 -8.31 -4.41 -16.84
N LYS A 174 -8.79 -3.50 -15.98
CA LYS A 174 -9.21 -2.15 -16.39
C LYS A 174 -8.07 -1.28 -16.93
N VAL A 175 -6.88 -1.35 -16.33
CA VAL A 175 -5.72 -0.59 -16.81
C VAL A 175 -5.26 -1.12 -18.18
N GLU A 176 -5.21 -2.44 -18.35
CA GLU A 176 -4.84 -3.09 -19.61
C GLU A 176 -5.84 -2.75 -20.74
N GLU A 177 -7.14 -2.77 -20.46
CA GLU A 177 -8.18 -2.36 -21.41
C GLU A 177 -7.98 -0.91 -21.88
N ASN A 178 -7.72 0.02 -20.96
CA ASN A 178 -7.52 1.43 -21.28
C ASN A 178 -6.27 1.67 -22.14
N MET A 179 -5.20 0.89 -21.94
CA MET A 179 -4.00 0.98 -22.78
C MET A 179 -4.23 0.39 -24.17
N GLY A 180 -5.06 -0.65 -24.30
CA GLY A 180 -5.41 -1.28 -25.57
C GLY A 180 -6.33 -0.43 -26.46
N GLN A 181 -7.12 0.48 -25.89
CA GLN A 181 -8.02 1.36 -26.65
C GLN A 181 -7.38 2.70 -27.08
N GLY A 182 -6.12 2.94 -26.71
CA GLY A 182 -5.38 4.16 -27.05
C GLY A 182 -4.43 4.05 -28.25
N SER A 183 -4.44 2.95 -29.00
CA SER A 183 -3.58 2.71 -30.17
C SER A 183 -4.30 2.92 -31.51
#